data_AF-A0A7Z1MDH3-F1
#
_entry.id   AF-A0A7Z1MDH3-F1
#
_cell.length_a   1.000
_cell.length_b   1.000
_cell.length_c   1.000
_cell.angle_alpha   90.00
_cell.angle_beta   90.00
_cell.angle_gamma   90.00
#
_symmetry.space_group_name_H-M   'P 1'
#
loop_
_entity.id
_entity.type
_entity.pdbx_description
1 polymer ?
#
loop_
_entity_poly.entity_id
_entity_poly.type
_entity_poly.pdbx_seq_one_letter_code
_entity_poly.pdbx_strand_id
1 'polypeptide(L)'
;MVDMAKQRRFGVKPEFATQVSIEELHGRDVATLNADEKAAFDFFVTQGRKYGVAISVISEAPQEELERANSRQQYDEIVERYPSRITVTSN
;
A
#
# COMPACT_ATOMS: atom_id res chain seq x y z
N MET A 1 -4.62 7.70 -17.86
CA MET A 1 -6.02 7.46 -17.45
C MET A 1 -6.12 6.00 -17.01
N VAL A 2 -6.52 5.74 -15.76
CA VAL A 2 -6.57 4.37 -15.22
C VAL A 2 -7.83 3.66 -15.75
N ASP A 3 -7.70 2.38 -16.11
CA ASP A 3 -8.74 1.64 -16.81
C ASP A 3 -9.87 1.21 -15.85
N MET A 4 -10.98 1.95 -15.86
CA MET A 4 -12.10 1.77 -14.92
C MET A 4 -12.77 0.38 -15.03
N ALA A 5 -12.79 -0.20 -16.23
CA ALA A 5 -13.34 -1.55 -16.45
C ALA A 5 -12.50 -2.61 -15.74
N LYS A 6 -11.18 -2.40 -15.68
CA LYS A 6 -10.26 -3.31 -14.99
C LYS A 6 -10.40 -3.22 -13.48
N GLN A 7 -10.60 -2.03 -12.92
CA GLN A 7 -10.79 -1.81 -11.48
C GLN A 7 -12.04 -2.54 -10.96
N ARG A 8 -13.16 -2.41 -11.66
CA ARG A 8 -14.41 -3.12 -11.30
C ARG A 8 -14.25 -4.64 -11.32
N ARG A 9 -13.40 -5.17 -12.20
CA ARG A 9 -13.11 -6.61 -12.27
C ARG A 9 -12.30 -7.12 -11.07
N PHE A 10 -11.53 -6.25 -10.43
CA PHE A 10 -10.85 -6.50 -9.15
C PHE A 10 -11.71 -6.15 -7.93
N GLY A 11 -12.99 -5.81 -8.13
CA GLY A 11 -13.89 -5.38 -7.05
C GLY A 11 -13.55 -3.99 -6.48
N VAL A 12 -12.67 -3.24 -7.14
CA VAL A 12 -12.26 -1.92 -6.71
C VAL A 12 -13.22 -0.88 -7.24
N LYS A 13 -13.70 0.00 -6.36
CA LYS A 13 -14.51 1.13 -6.77
C LYS A 13 -13.63 2.11 -7.57
N PRO A 14 -14.03 2.46 -8.81
CA PRO A 14 -13.21 3.31 -9.67
C PRO A 14 -13.05 4.74 -9.14
N GLU A 15 -13.93 5.17 -8.24
CA GLU A 15 -13.82 6.46 -7.53
C GLU A 15 -12.62 6.52 -6.57
N PHE A 16 -12.18 5.38 -6.02
CA PHE A 16 -11.04 5.29 -5.09
C PHE A 16 -9.74 4.85 -5.77
N ALA A 17 -9.81 4.31 -6.98
CA ALA A 17 -8.64 3.81 -7.71
C ALA A 17 -8.12 4.82 -8.75
N THR A 18 -8.10 6.10 -8.40
CA THR A 18 -7.49 7.11 -9.26
C THR A 18 -6.04 7.36 -8.85
N GLN A 19 -5.24 7.90 -9.78
CA GLN A 19 -3.87 8.31 -9.47
C GLN A 19 -3.85 9.36 -8.33
N VAL A 20 -4.84 10.24 -8.30
CA VAL A 20 -5.03 11.22 -7.23
C VAL A 20 -5.31 10.52 -5.91
N SER A 21 -6.24 9.57 -5.87
CA SER A 21 -6.59 8.84 -4.65
C SER A 21 -5.41 8.07 -4.07
N ILE A 22 -4.57 7.46 -4.92
CA ILE A 22 -3.38 6.75 -4.43
C ILE A 22 -2.29 7.72 -3.96
N GLU A 23 -2.14 8.88 -4.61
CA GLU A 23 -1.27 9.95 -4.10
C GLU A 23 -1.77 10.51 -2.77
N GLU A 24 -3.07 10.54 -2.50
CA GLU A 24 -3.61 10.89 -1.17
C GLU A 24 -3.33 9.83 -0.10
N LEU A 25 -3.08 8.58 -0.50
CA LEU A 25 -2.57 7.54 0.41
C LEU A 25 -1.07 7.69 0.69
N HIS A 26 -0.37 8.55 -0.04
CA HIS A 26 1.05 8.82 0.22
C HIS A 26 1.26 9.39 1.63
N GLY A 27 2.08 8.71 2.43
CA GLY A 27 2.34 9.09 3.81
C GLY A 27 1.27 8.65 4.81
N ARG A 28 0.17 8.01 4.37
CA ARG A 28 -0.83 7.38 5.25
C ARG A 28 -0.36 6.03 5.75
N ASP A 29 -0.95 5.61 6.86
CA ASP A 29 -0.69 4.32 7.46
C ASP A 29 -1.56 3.23 6.85
N VAL A 30 -0.96 2.10 6.45
CA VAL A 30 -1.65 0.97 5.82
C VAL A 30 -2.69 0.35 6.75
N ALA A 31 -2.49 0.41 8.07
CA ALA A 31 -3.44 -0.11 9.05
C ALA A 31 -4.66 0.79 9.22
N THR A 32 -4.57 2.06 8.81
CA THR A 32 -5.68 3.02 8.84
C THR A 32 -6.53 3.01 7.57
N LEU A 33 -6.14 2.24 6.55
CA LEU A 33 -6.88 2.13 5.30
C LEU A 33 -8.21 1.40 5.49
N ASN A 34 -9.26 1.97 4.91
CA ASN A 34 -10.54 1.30 4.81
C ASN A 34 -10.49 0.17 3.77
N ALA A 35 -11.51 -0.72 3.77
CA ALA A 35 -11.59 -1.84 2.84
C ALA A 35 -11.53 -1.40 1.36
N ASP A 36 -12.17 -0.27 1.01
CA ASP A 36 -12.12 0.31 -0.34
C ASP A 36 -10.71 0.83 -0.70
N GLU A 37 -10.04 1.53 0.22
CA GLU A 37 -8.68 2.04 0.02
C GLU A 37 -7.66 0.91 -0.08
N LYS A 38 -7.83 -0.15 0.72
CA LYS A 38 -7.00 -1.36 0.66
C LYS A 38 -7.14 -2.07 -0.68
N ALA A 39 -8.36 -2.13 -1.25
CA ALA A 39 -8.58 -2.72 -2.56
C ALA A 39 -7.94 -1.89 -3.68
N ALA A 40 -7.99 -0.55 -3.60
CA ALA A 40 -7.29 0.34 -4.52
C ALA A 40 -5.77 0.18 -4.39
N PHE A 41 -5.25 0.15 -3.17
CA PHE A 41 -3.86 -0.10 -2.87
C PHE A 41 -3.37 -1.43 -3.49
N ASP A 42 -4.07 -2.53 -3.24
CA ASP A 42 -3.73 -3.86 -3.77
C ASP A 42 -3.72 -3.88 -5.31
N PHE A 43 -4.70 -3.21 -5.93
CA PHE A 43 -4.76 -3.05 -7.38
C PHE A 43 -3.55 -2.30 -7.92
N PHE A 44 -3.14 -1.19 -7.32
CA PHE A 44 -1.97 -0.45 -7.79
C PHE A 44 -0.64 -1.11 -7.40
N VAL A 45 -0.57 -1.89 -6.32
CA VAL A 45 0.60 -2.75 -6.06
C VAL A 45 0.77 -3.75 -7.20
N THR A 46 -0.34 -4.33 -7.66
CA THR A 46 -0.33 -5.37 -8.71
C THR A 46 -0.24 -4.80 -10.13
N GLN A 47 -0.86 -3.65 -10.40
CA GLN A 47 -1.03 -3.08 -11.73
C GLN A 47 -0.42 -1.68 -11.89
N GLY A 48 0.04 -1.03 -10.82
CA GLY A 48 0.56 0.33 -10.85
C GLY A 48 1.74 0.49 -11.79
N ARG A 49 2.60 -0.54 -11.91
CA ARG A 49 3.70 -0.55 -12.90
C ARG A 49 3.22 -0.32 -14.33
N LYS A 50 2.01 -0.76 -14.68
CA LYS A 50 1.40 -0.53 -16.02
C LYS A 50 1.00 0.93 -16.23
N TYR A 51 0.75 1.66 -15.14
CA TYR A 51 0.28 3.04 -15.13
C TYR A 51 1.36 4.05 -14.70
N GLY A 52 2.63 3.63 -14.56
CA GLY A 52 3.71 4.50 -14.09
C GLY A 52 3.71 4.78 -12.58
N VAL A 53 2.90 4.05 -11.81
CA VAL A 53 2.78 4.21 -10.36
C VAL A 53 3.48 3.05 -9.64
N ALA A 54 4.50 3.34 -8.86
CA ALA A 54 5.12 2.39 -7.94
C ALA A 54 4.62 2.65 -6.53
N ILE A 55 4.14 1.62 -5.85
CA ILE A 55 3.76 1.70 -4.44
C ILE A 55 4.69 0.81 -3.64
N SER A 56 5.11 1.29 -2.48
CA SER A 56 5.91 0.55 -1.51
C SER A 56 5.39 0.86 -0.11
N VAL A 57 5.27 -0.16 0.74
CA VAL A 57 5.00 0.04 2.16
C VAL A 57 6.34 0.07 2.86
N ILE A 58 6.62 1.17 3.56
CA ILE A 58 7.80 1.31 4.39
C ILE A 58 7.30 1.24 5.83
N SER A 59 7.64 0.16 6.52
CA SER A 59 7.40 0.09 7.96
C SER A 59 8.36 1.05 8.66
N GLU A 60 7.84 1.90 9.56
CA GLU A 60 8.68 2.76 10.40
C GLU A 60 9.31 1.97 11.57
N ALA A 61 9.17 0.64 11.56
CA ALA A 61 9.84 -0.25 12.49
C ALA A 61 11.36 0.03 12.48
N PRO A 62 11.97 0.32 13.64
CA PRO A 62 13.39 0.56 13.72
C PRO A 62 14.13 -0.70 13.26
N GLN A 63 15.09 -0.52 12.35
CA GLN A 63 15.84 -1.62 11.76
C GLN A 63 16.52 -2.48 12.84
N GLU A 64 16.94 -1.88 13.95
CA GLU A 64 17.51 -2.58 15.10
C GLU A 64 16.56 -3.61 15.73
N GLU A 65 15.24 -3.36 15.75
CA GLU A 65 14.25 -4.32 16.25
C GLU A 65 13.98 -5.42 15.21
N LEU A 66 13.91 -5.05 13.92
CA LEU A 66 13.74 -6.01 12.81
C LEU A 66 14.93 -6.98 12.71
N GLU A 67 16.16 -6.49 12.93
CA GLU A 67 17.38 -7.30 12.93
C GLU A 67 17.52 -8.14 14.21
N ARG A 68 16.92 -7.69 15.32
CA ARG A 68 16.85 -8.47 16.57
C ARG A 68 15.80 -9.58 16.50
N ALA A 69 14.82 -9.48 15.58
CA ALA A 69 13.83 -10.51 15.35
C ALA A 69 14.50 -11.83 14.90
N ASN A 70 14.55 -12.81 15.81
CA ASN A 70 15.17 -14.10 15.55
C ASN A 70 14.24 -15.07 14.78
N SER A 71 13.02 -14.64 14.47
CA SER A 71 12.02 -15.45 13.79
C SER A 71 11.09 -14.59 12.94
N ARG A 72 10.60 -15.16 11.84
CA ARG A 72 9.63 -14.50 10.95
C ARG A 72 8.37 -14.03 11.67
N GLN A 73 7.90 -14.76 12.69
CA GLN A 73 6.77 -14.35 13.51
C GLN A 73 7.06 -13.07 14.31
N GLN A 74 8.25 -12.96 14.91
CA GLN A 74 8.65 -11.73 15.62
C GLN A 74 8.81 -10.57 14.65
N TYR A 75 9.34 -10.83 13.45
CA TYR A 75 9.44 -9.82 12.41
C TYR A 75 8.05 -9.28 12.04
N ASP A 76 7.07 -10.17 11.81
CA ASP A 76 5.68 -9.79 11.55
C ASP A 76 5.05 -9.04 12.74
N GLU A 77 5.21 -9.50 13.99
CA GLU A 77 4.70 -8.79 15.17
C GLU A 77 5.31 -7.39 15.37
N ILE A 78 6.59 -7.24 15.08
CA ILE A 78 7.28 -5.95 15.13
C ILE A 78 6.72 -5.06 14.03
N VAL A 79 6.68 -5.53 12.79
CA VAL A 79 6.12 -4.78 11.66
C VAL A 79 4.65 -4.40 11.91
N GLU A 80 3.87 -5.25 12.57
CA GLU A 80 2.46 -4.99 12.92
C GLU A 80 2.32 -3.97 14.05
N ARG A 81 3.29 -3.91 14.97
CA ARG A 81 3.32 -2.91 16.06
C ARG A 81 3.73 -1.52 15.61
N TYR A 82 4.49 -1.40 14.53
CA TYR A 82 4.97 -0.12 14.04
C TYR A 82 4.11 0.40 12.88
N PRO A 83 3.83 1.72 12.86
CA PRO A 83 3.08 2.33 11.77
C PRO A 83 3.77 2.03 10.44
N SER A 84 2.97 1.53 9.49
CA SER A 84 3.44 1.12 8.18
C SER A 84 3.00 2.15 7.17
N ARG A 85 3.96 2.96 6.71
CA ARG A 85 3.68 4.14 5.90
C ARG A 85 3.71 3.81 4.41
N ILE A 86 2.67 4.23 3.70
CA ILE A 86 2.55 4.00 2.27
C ILE A 86 3.38 5.05 1.54
N THR A 87 4.32 4.60 0.73
CA THR A 87 5.10 5.42 -0.19
C THR A 87 4.63 5.14 -1.62
N VAL A 88 4.35 6.20 -2.36
CA VAL A 88 3.81 6.17 -3.71
C VAL A 88 4.72 7.04 -4.54
N THR A 89 5.26 6.45 -5.60
CA THR A 89 6.17 7.10 -6.53
C THR A 89 5.54 6.97 -7.91
N SER A 90 4.98 8.07 -8.41
CA SER A 90 4.48 8.16 -9.79
C SER A 90 5.56 8.83 -10.64
N ASN A 91 5.85 8.27 -11.81
CA ASN A 91 6.81 8.81 -12.78
C ASN A 91 6.12 9.20 -14.09
#